data_AF-F2U3A8-F1
#
_entry.id   AF-F2U3A8-F1
#
_cell.length_a   1.000
_cell.length_b   1.000
_cell.length_c   1.000
_cell.angle_alpha   90.00
_cell.angle_beta   90.00
_cell.angle_gamma   90.00
#
_symmetry.space_group_name_H-M   'P 1'
#
loop_
_entity.id
_entity.type
_entity.pdbx_description
1 polymer ?
#
loop_
_entity_poly.entity_id
_entity_poly.type
_entity_poly.pdbx_seq_one_letter_code
_entity_poly.pdbx_strand_id
1 'polypeptide(L)'
;MLTTTPRRMPGIEQADATPTAFVFPGQGAQKVGMTKKELDIPAVQVMYAKAKDVLGYDIQKIVMGDSQEALDSTLAALERLRLDDPDAVKRCTAAAGLSLGEYTALVAGGAITFEDALKIVKIRGEMMLEASKQNKGTMLSVIGVDDATLAAACEEVAAATRQTAEISNFLSPGIRVISGDEEAVEMVRFRIESKAMKVQYLAVSGAFHTRLMQPAVDALRSALDHIDIRMPHINVYANTLGRPYEVLTVHTMQ
;
A
#
# COMPACT_ATOMS: atom_id res chain seq x y z
N MET A 1 -11.16 42.33 -14.56
CA MET A 1 -11.41 40.93 -14.94
C MET A 1 -10.44 40.56 -16.05
N LEU A 2 -9.33 39.91 -15.71
CA LEU A 2 -8.34 39.43 -16.66
C LEU A 2 -8.43 37.90 -16.66
N THR A 3 -9.10 37.35 -17.66
CA THR A 3 -9.19 35.91 -17.90
C THR A 3 -7.93 35.48 -18.64
N THR A 4 -6.99 34.84 -17.96
CA THR A 4 -5.84 34.19 -18.58
C THR A 4 -6.22 32.77 -19.01
N THR A 5 -6.58 32.60 -20.28
CA THR A 5 -6.71 31.28 -20.89
C THR A 5 -5.31 30.71 -21.15
N PRO A 6 -4.99 29.46 -20.76
CA PRO A 6 -3.68 28.88 -21.08
C PRO A 6 -3.59 28.64 -22.58
N ARG A 7 -2.51 29.13 -23.21
CA ARG A 7 -2.19 28.90 -24.62
C ARG A 7 -1.76 27.43 -24.79
N ARG A 8 -2.55 26.61 -25.51
CA ARG A 8 -2.10 25.30 -26.00
C ARG A 8 -1.00 25.49 -27.03
N MET A 9 0.12 24.77 -26.88
CA MET A 9 1.13 24.66 -27.93
C MET A 9 0.63 23.75 -29.07
N PRO A 10 0.95 24.06 -30.35
CA PRO A 10 0.44 23.29 -31.47
C PRO A 10 1.34 22.08 -31.79
N GLY A 11 0.70 20.93 -31.99
CA GLY A 11 1.15 19.87 -32.90
C GLY A 11 1.81 18.63 -32.28
N ILE A 12 1.02 17.66 -31.83
CA ILE A 12 1.18 16.23 -32.17
C ILE A 12 -0.24 15.65 -32.28
N GLU A 13 -0.70 15.40 -33.51
CA GLU A 13 -1.93 14.66 -33.78
C GLU A 13 -1.56 13.17 -33.84
N GLN A 14 -1.43 12.54 -32.67
CA GLN A 14 -1.61 11.10 -32.51
C GLN A 14 -2.91 10.93 -31.75
N ALA A 15 -3.80 10.04 -32.20
CA ALA A 15 -5.01 9.71 -31.46
C ALA A 15 -4.64 9.51 -29.98
N ASP A 16 -5.20 10.34 -29.09
CA ASP A 16 -4.86 10.38 -27.66
C ASP A 16 -5.06 8.98 -27.07
N ALA A 17 -3.98 8.21 -27.03
CA ALA A 17 -4.01 6.86 -26.52
C ALA A 17 -4.34 6.94 -25.03
N THR A 18 -5.36 6.21 -24.59
CA THR A 18 -5.88 6.28 -23.22
C THR A 18 -4.73 6.18 -22.20
N PRO A 19 -4.60 7.14 -21.27
CA PRO A 19 -3.57 7.11 -20.25
C PRO A 19 -3.70 5.85 -19.40
N THR A 20 -2.57 5.31 -18.94
CA THR A 20 -2.53 4.12 -18.08
C THR A 20 -2.24 4.54 -16.64
N ALA A 21 -2.81 3.81 -15.68
CA ALA A 21 -2.47 3.93 -14.27
C ALA A 21 -2.09 2.56 -13.71
N PHE A 22 -1.06 2.51 -12.87
CA PHE A 22 -0.67 1.28 -12.19
C PHE A 22 -1.19 1.24 -10.77
N VAL A 23 -1.85 0.14 -10.41
CA VAL A 23 -2.33 -0.09 -9.05
C VAL A 23 -1.64 -1.31 -8.49
N PHE A 24 -0.86 -1.12 -7.44
CA PHE A 24 -0.08 -2.17 -6.80
C PHE A 24 -0.83 -2.71 -5.58
N PRO A 25 -1.02 -4.03 -5.47
CA PRO A 25 -1.72 -4.63 -4.36
C PRO A 25 -0.93 -4.50 -3.05
N GLY A 26 -1.65 -4.62 -1.93
CA GLY A 26 -1.03 -4.72 -0.61
C GLY A 26 -0.70 -6.16 -0.22
N GLN A 27 -0.38 -6.33 1.06
CA GLN A 27 -0.21 -7.65 1.67
C GLN A 27 -1.49 -8.49 1.54
N GLY A 28 -1.34 -9.79 1.28
CA GLY A 28 -2.43 -10.76 1.12
C GLY A 28 -2.67 -11.19 -0.33
N ALA A 29 -2.09 -10.51 -1.31
CA ALA A 29 -2.20 -10.87 -2.73
C ALA A 29 -1.16 -11.90 -3.20
N GLN A 30 -0.17 -12.21 -2.37
CA GLN A 30 0.94 -13.09 -2.70
C GLN A 30 0.50 -14.55 -2.90
N LYS A 31 1.18 -15.25 -3.81
CA LYS A 31 0.97 -16.68 -4.09
C LYS A 31 2.30 -17.38 -4.31
N VAL A 32 2.37 -18.64 -3.91
CA VAL A 32 3.50 -19.52 -4.24
C VAL A 32 3.72 -19.52 -5.76
N GLY A 33 4.95 -19.25 -6.18
CA GLY A 33 5.36 -19.18 -7.58
C GLY A 33 4.80 -17.98 -8.35
N MET A 34 4.34 -16.91 -7.69
CA MET A 34 3.70 -15.77 -8.36
C MET A 34 4.56 -15.05 -9.41
N THR A 35 5.89 -15.21 -9.37
CA THR A 35 6.84 -14.61 -10.33
C THR A 35 7.50 -15.63 -11.25
N LYS A 36 6.99 -16.87 -11.31
CA LYS A 36 7.61 -17.95 -12.08
C LYS A 36 7.67 -17.63 -13.58
N LYS A 37 6.71 -16.86 -14.09
CA LYS A 37 6.64 -16.47 -15.51
C LYS A 37 7.60 -15.33 -15.84
N GLU A 38 8.23 -14.72 -14.84
CA GLU A 38 9.07 -13.54 -14.96
C GLU A 38 10.56 -13.88 -14.78
N LEU A 39 10.88 -15.13 -14.40
CA LEU A 39 12.25 -15.57 -14.09
C LEU A 39 13.21 -15.59 -15.29
N ASP A 40 12.67 -15.65 -16.51
CA ASP A 40 13.42 -15.54 -17.77
C ASP A 40 13.82 -14.10 -18.10
N ILE A 41 13.26 -13.11 -17.39
CA ILE A 41 13.53 -11.68 -17.64
C ILE A 41 14.83 -11.28 -16.90
N PRO A 42 15.87 -10.77 -17.62
CA PRO A 42 17.14 -10.39 -16.98
C PRO A 42 16.99 -9.34 -15.87
N ALA A 43 16.10 -8.36 -16.05
CA ALA A 43 15.83 -7.35 -15.03
C ALA A 43 15.32 -7.97 -13.72
N VAL A 44 14.46 -9.00 -13.81
CA VAL A 44 13.90 -9.71 -12.65
C VAL A 44 14.97 -10.55 -11.95
N GLN A 45 15.88 -11.17 -12.71
CA GLN A 45 17.03 -11.88 -12.14
C GLN A 45 17.95 -10.92 -11.35
N VAL A 46 18.21 -9.73 -11.89
CA VAL A 46 18.97 -8.69 -11.20
C VAL A 46 18.25 -8.21 -9.94
N MET A 47 16.93 -8.03 -9.99
CA MET A 47 16.14 -7.68 -8.81
C MET A 47 16.24 -8.75 -7.72
N TYR A 48 16.18 -10.04 -8.06
CA TYR A 48 16.36 -11.11 -7.07
C TYR A 48 17.77 -11.13 -6.46
N ALA A 49 18.81 -10.91 -7.27
CA ALA A 49 20.17 -10.80 -6.77
C ALA A 49 20.33 -9.62 -5.79
N LYS A 50 19.86 -8.44 -6.17
CA LYS A 50 19.85 -7.25 -5.30
C LYS A 50 19.05 -7.48 -4.03
N ALA A 51 17.89 -8.12 -4.15
CA ALA A 51 17.04 -8.40 -3.00
C ALA A 51 17.74 -9.34 -2.00
N LYS A 52 18.42 -10.36 -2.50
CA LYS A 52 19.22 -11.27 -1.67
C LYS A 52 20.32 -10.51 -0.91
N ASP A 53 21.04 -9.63 -1.58
CA ASP A 53 22.12 -8.85 -0.98
C ASP A 53 21.59 -7.88 0.10
N VAL A 54 20.46 -7.21 -0.17
CA VAL A 54 19.84 -6.26 0.77
C VAL A 54 19.20 -6.96 1.97
N LEU A 55 18.47 -8.06 1.73
CA LEU A 55 17.69 -8.73 2.78
C LEU A 55 18.55 -9.66 3.64
N GLY A 56 19.65 -10.16 3.10
CA GLY A 56 20.53 -11.16 3.73
C GLY A 56 20.03 -12.61 3.60
N TYR A 57 18.97 -12.84 2.82
CA TYR A 57 18.40 -14.16 2.55
C TYR A 57 17.80 -14.22 1.14
N ASP A 58 17.62 -15.44 0.64
CA ASP A 58 17.16 -15.69 -0.73
C ASP A 58 15.64 -15.62 -0.82
N ILE A 59 15.10 -14.42 -1.06
CA ILE A 59 13.65 -14.21 -1.22
C ILE A 59 13.09 -14.95 -2.44
N GLN A 60 13.90 -15.23 -3.47
CA GLN A 60 13.44 -16.00 -4.63
C GLN A 60 13.04 -17.41 -4.20
N LYS A 61 13.83 -18.06 -3.35
CA LYS A 61 13.50 -19.39 -2.80
C LYS A 61 12.21 -19.38 -1.98
N ILE A 62 11.95 -18.30 -1.25
CA ILE A 62 10.72 -18.15 -0.45
C ILE A 62 9.51 -18.01 -1.37
N VAL A 63 9.58 -17.11 -2.37
CA VAL A 63 8.49 -16.86 -3.33
C VAL A 63 8.19 -18.11 -4.17
N MET A 64 9.20 -18.93 -4.48
CA MET A 64 9.06 -20.16 -5.28
C MET A 64 8.75 -21.41 -4.45
N GLY A 65 9.01 -21.37 -3.14
CA GLY A 65 8.79 -22.49 -2.24
C GLY A 65 7.36 -22.56 -1.71
N ASP A 66 7.09 -23.54 -0.85
CA ASP A 66 5.75 -23.81 -0.32
C ASP A 66 5.30 -22.83 0.79
N SER A 67 6.12 -21.82 1.12
CA SER A 67 5.79 -20.81 2.13
C SER A 67 4.91 -19.70 1.53
N GLN A 68 3.82 -19.38 2.22
CA GLN A 68 2.90 -18.31 1.83
C GLN A 68 3.39 -16.91 2.26
N GLU A 69 4.54 -16.84 2.93
CA GLU A 69 5.21 -15.63 3.40
C GLU A 69 6.06 -14.97 2.30
N ALA A 70 5.46 -14.74 1.13
CA ALA A 70 6.12 -14.06 0.01
C ALA A 70 5.98 -12.53 0.12
N LEU A 71 7.09 -11.81 -0.08
CA LEU A 71 7.09 -10.35 -0.24
C LEU A 71 6.41 -9.96 -1.57
N ASP A 72 5.82 -8.76 -1.60
CA ASP A 72 5.25 -8.18 -2.80
C ASP A 72 6.29 -8.17 -3.94
N SER A 73 6.01 -8.97 -4.97
CA SER A 73 6.89 -9.16 -6.12
C SER A 73 6.28 -8.54 -7.39
N THR A 74 5.34 -7.61 -7.25
CA THR A 74 4.60 -7.00 -8.37
C THR A 74 5.45 -6.14 -9.30
N LEU A 75 6.65 -5.72 -8.87
CA LEU A 75 7.64 -5.13 -9.77
C LEU A 75 8.11 -6.11 -10.86
N ALA A 76 8.15 -7.42 -10.59
CA ALA A 76 8.47 -8.40 -11.63
C ALA A 76 7.41 -8.46 -12.73
N ALA A 77 6.13 -8.32 -12.35
CA ALA A 77 5.03 -8.22 -13.30
C ALA A 77 5.10 -6.92 -14.14
N LEU A 78 5.57 -5.81 -13.55
CA LEU A 78 5.83 -4.58 -14.29
C LEU A 78 6.96 -4.77 -15.33
N GLU A 79 8.00 -5.53 -15.01
CA GLU A 79 9.05 -5.88 -16.00
C GLU A 79 8.53 -6.77 -17.13
N ARG A 80 7.61 -7.71 -16.85
CA ARG A 80 6.91 -8.45 -17.91
C ARG A 80 6.06 -7.53 -18.78
N LEU A 81 5.30 -6.61 -18.16
CA LEU A 81 4.50 -5.63 -18.90
C LEU A 81 5.37 -4.74 -19.80
N ARG A 82 6.57 -4.34 -19.36
CA ARG A 82 7.52 -3.60 -20.21
C ARG A 82 7.91 -4.35 -21.48
N LEU A 83 7.93 -5.69 -21.46
CA LEU A 83 8.21 -6.52 -22.63
C LEU A 83 6.97 -6.73 -23.49
N ASP A 84 5.83 -7.01 -22.86
CA ASP A 84 4.60 -7.40 -23.55
C ASP A 84 3.86 -6.19 -24.16
N ASP A 85 3.84 -5.05 -23.46
CA ASP A 85 3.22 -3.79 -23.89
C ASP A 85 4.05 -2.58 -23.40
N PRO A 86 5.20 -2.28 -24.05
CA PRO A 86 6.03 -1.14 -23.69
C PRO A 86 5.31 0.21 -23.81
N ASP A 87 4.28 0.31 -24.66
CA ASP A 87 3.56 1.55 -24.85
C ASP A 87 2.56 1.82 -23.72
N ALA A 88 1.96 0.79 -23.11
CA ALA A 88 1.22 0.97 -21.84
C ALA A 88 2.10 1.54 -20.73
N VAL A 89 3.36 1.10 -20.64
CA VAL A 89 4.31 1.64 -19.66
C VAL A 89 4.66 3.10 -19.98
N LYS A 90 4.94 3.44 -21.25
CA LYS A 90 5.21 4.82 -21.66
C LYS A 90 4.03 5.78 -21.44
N ARG A 91 2.79 5.26 -21.53
CA ARG A 91 1.56 6.03 -21.29
C ARG A 91 1.13 6.06 -19.83
N CYS A 92 1.92 5.50 -18.91
CA CYS A 92 1.60 5.56 -17.50
C CYS A 92 1.71 7.00 -16.97
N THR A 93 0.62 7.54 -16.46
CA THR A 93 0.58 8.89 -15.90
C THR A 93 0.36 8.91 -14.39
N ALA A 94 0.00 7.76 -13.79
CA ALA A 94 -0.29 7.66 -12.38
C ALA A 94 0.02 6.27 -11.81
N ALA A 95 0.34 6.23 -10.52
CA ALA A 95 0.45 5.00 -9.76
C ALA A 95 -0.20 5.17 -8.37
N ALA A 96 -0.72 4.08 -7.84
CA ALA A 96 -1.18 3.98 -6.47
C ALA A 96 -0.85 2.59 -5.94
N GLY A 97 -0.72 2.45 -4.64
CA GLY A 97 -0.50 1.13 -4.05
C GLY A 97 -1.16 1.02 -2.69
N LEU A 98 -1.82 -0.11 -2.44
CA LEU A 98 -2.52 -0.32 -1.18
C LEU A 98 -1.51 -0.70 -0.09
N SER A 99 -1.37 0.14 0.94
CA SER A 99 -0.52 -0.16 2.10
C SER A 99 0.92 -0.49 1.69
N LEU A 100 1.32 -1.78 1.73
CA LEU A 100 2.63 -2.23 1.25
C LEU A 100 2.90 -1.85 -0.22
N GLY A 101 1.87 -1.86 -1.07
CA GLY A 101 2.01 -1.52 -2.48
C GLY A 101 2.43 -0.06 -2.73
N GLU A 102 2.30 0.85 -1.74
CA GLU A 102 2.73 2.25 -1.88
C GLU A 102 4.24 2.34 -2.14
N TYR A 103 5.04 1.52 -1.46
CA TYR A 103 6.49 1.44 -1.72
C TYR A 103 6.76 1.00 -3.15
N THR A 104 5.99 0.02 -3.64
CA THR A 104 6.07 -0.43 -5.03
C THR A 104 5.71 0.69 -6.00
N ALA A 105 4.64 1.46 -5.72
CA ALA A 105 4.23 2.60 -6.51
C ALA A 105 5.30 3.72 -6.52
N LEU A 106 5.95 3.97 -5.38
CA LEU A 106 7.04 4.94 -5.26
C LEU A 106 8.29 4.49 -6.04
N VAL A 107 8.63 3.19 -6.04
CA VAL A 107 9.70 2.64 -6.88
C VAL A 107 9.35 2.77 -8.36
N ALA A 108 8.14 2.38 -8.75
CA ALA A 108 7.67 2.49 -10.13
C ALA A 108 7.67 3.95 -10.62
N GLY A 109 7.32 4.89 -9.73
CA GLY A 109 7.38 6.34 -9.97
C GLY A 109 8.78 6.95 -9.79
N GLY A 110 9.81 6.16 -9.51
CA GLY A 110 11.20 6.63 -9.37
C GLY A 110 11.48 7.54 -8.17
N ALA A 111 10.59 7.57 -7.18
CA ALA A 111 10.73 8.37 -5.97
C ALA A 111 11.75 7.77 -5.00
N ILE A 112 11.84 6.44 -4.93
CA ILE A 112 12.82 5.71 -4.11
C ILE A 112 13.44 4.59 -4.95
N THR A 113 14.65 4.16 -4.58
CA THR A 113 15.30 3.01 -5.23
C THR A 113 14.64 1.69 -4.80
N PHE A 114 14.80 0.64 -5.61
CA PHE A 114 14.31 -0.70 -5.26
C PHE A 114 14.98 -1.22 -3.98
N GLU A 115 16.28 -1.02 -3.85
CA GLU A 115 17.09 -1.42 -2.70
C GLU A 115 16.64 -0.71 -1.42
N ASP A 116 16.37 0.60 -1.50
CA ASP A 116 15.88 1.37 -0.36
C ASP A 116 14.46 0.96 0.03
N ALA A 117 13.57 0.74 -0.95
CA ALA A 117 12.24 0.19 -0.69
C ALA A 117 12.31 -1.16 0.04
N LEU A 118 13.22 -2.06 -0.36
CA LEU A 118 13.42 -3.34 0.33
C LEU A 118 13.86 -3.17 1.79
N LYS A 119 14.81 -2.26 2.07
CA LYS A 119 15.24 -1.97 3.44
C LYS A 119 14.06 -1.48 4.29
N ILE A 120 13.30 -0.51 3.75
CA ILE A 120 12.14 0.07 4.45
C ILE A 120 11.07 -0.99 4.70
N VAL A 121 10.72 -1.77 3.67
CA VAL A 121 9.69 -2.82 3.77
C VAL A 121 10.08 -3.90 4.76
N LYS A 122 11.36 -4.30 4.81
CA LYS A 122 11.86 -5.25 5.81
C LYS A 122 11.66 -4.72 7.22
N ILE A 123 12.12 -3.49 7.49
CA ILE A 123 11.96 -2.84 8.81
C ILE A 123 10.47 -2.72 9.16
N ARG A 124 9.64 -2.26 8.23
CA ARG A 124 8.19 -2.16 8.42
C ARG A 124 7.58 -3.50 8.81
N GLY A 125 7.89 -4.57 8.07
CA GLY A 125 7.36 -5.91 8.32
C GLY A 125 7.77 -6.45 9.69
N GLU A 126 9.05 -6.34 10.04
CA GLU A 126 9.60 -6.76 11.34
C GLU A 126 8.93 -5.99 12.48
N MET A 127 8.82 -4.67 12.35
CA MET A 127 8.27 -3.83 13.43
C MET A 127 6.75 -3.97 13.58
N MET A 128 6.01 -4.15 12.48
CA MET A 128 4.59 -4.46 12.55
C MET A 128 4.34 -5.82 13.19
N LEU A 129 5.19 -6.82 12.92
CA LEU A 129 5.13 -8.12 13.59
C LEU A 129 5.39 -7.98 15.09
N GLU A 130 6.42 -7.23 15.50
CA GLU A 130 6.69 -6.99 16.92
C GLU A 130 5.57 -6.22 17.63
N ALA A 131 5.01 -5.18 16.99
CA ALA A 131 3.85 -4.47 17.53
C ALA A 131 2.64 -5.40 17.73
N SER A 132 2.43 -6.33 16.79
CA SER A 132 1.35 -7.31 16.85
C SER A 132 1.55 -8.36 17.95
N LYS A 133 2.79 -8.68 18.32
CA LYS A 133 3.09 -9.56 19.47
C LYS A 133 2.81 -8.87 20.80
N GLN A 134 2.99 -7.56 20.88
CA GLN A 134 2.75 -6.78 22.09
C GLN A 134 1.26 -6.57 22.35
N ASN A 135 0.48 -6.33 21.28
CA ASN A 135 -0.96 -6.11 21.37
C ASN A 135 -1.69 -7.06 20.42
N LYS A 136 -2.43 -8.02 20.98
CA LYS A 136 -3.29 -8.90 20.18
C LYS A 136 -4.39 -8.06 19.54
N GLY A 137 -4.44 -8.08 18.21
CA GLY A 137 -5.41 -7.32 17.45
C GLY A 137 -5.79 -8.05 16.17
N THR A 138 -6.90 -7.61 15.58
CA THR A 138 -7.46 -8.23 14.38
C THR A 138 -7.98 -7.17 13.42
N MET A 139 -8.38 -7.62 12.24
CA MET A 139 -9.00 -6.79 11.21
C MET A 139 -10.26 -7.48 10.66
N LEU A 140 -11.33 -6.71 10.46
CA LEU A 140 -12.63 -7.17 9.97
C LEU A 140 -13.03 -6.36 8.73
N SER A 141 -13.18 -7.04 7.59
CA SER A 141 -13.79 -6.45 6.40
C SER A 141 -15.31 -6.37 6.57
N VAL A 142 -15.88 -5.21 6.26
CA VAL A 142 -17.31 -4.91 6.37
C VAL A 142 -17.80 -4.37 5.03
N ILE A 143 -18.86 -5.00 4.50
CA ILE A 143 -19.49 -4.66 3.23
C ILE A 143 -20.94 -4.27 3.48
N GLY A 144 -21.36 -3.14 2.92
CA GLY A 144 -22.77 -2.72 2.89
C GLY A 144 -23.23 -1.93 4.12
N VAL A 145 -22.30 -1.43 4.95
CA VAL A 145 -22.59 -0.49 6.04
C VAL A 145 -22.04 0.88 5.65
N ASP A 146 -22.82 1.93 5.86
CA ASP A 146 -22.37 3.31 5.59
C ASP A 146 -21.32 3.78 6.61
N ASP A 147 -20.51 4.75 6.19
CA ASP A 147 -19.35 5.22 6.97
C ASP A 147 -19.76 5.82 8.33
N ALA A 148 -20.89 6.51 8.40
CA ALA A 148 -21.35 7.15 9.63
C ALA A 148 -21.81 6.11 10.66
N THR A 149 -22.60 5.12 10.23
CA THR A 149 -23.02 4.01 11.10
C THR A 149 -21.81 3.21 11.60
N LEU A 150 -20.83 2.94 10.73
CA LEU A 150 -19.65 2.18 11.11
C LEU A 150 -18.74 2.95 12.07
N ALA A 151 -18.53 4.25 11.81
CA ALA A 151 -17.74 5.12 12.67
C ALA A 151 -18.36 5.24 14.07
N ALA A 152 -19.68 5.47 14.15
CA ALA A 152 -20.39 5.53 15.42
C ALA A 152 -20.25 4.23 16.23
N ALA A 153 -20.37 3.06 15.57
CA ALA A 153 -20.19 1.78 16.24
C ALA A 153 -18.76 1.59 16.80
N CYS A 154 -17.74 1.97 16.03
CA CYS A 154 -16.35 1.98 16.48
C CYS A 154 -16.13 2.91 17.67
N GLU A 155 -16.64 4.15 17.60
CA GLU A 155 -16.52 5.15 18.67
C GLU A 155 -17.22 4.70 19.96
N GLU A 156 -18.44 4.20 19.87
CA GLU A 156 -19.21 3.69 21.02
C GLU A 156 -18.49 2.53 21.71
N VAL A 157 -17.95 1.58 20.93
CA VAL A 157 -17.20 0.45 21.47
C VAL A 157 -15.90 0.93 22.10
N ALA A 158 -15.11 1.76 21.41
CA ALA A 158 -13.87 2.28 21.93
C ALA A 158 -14.07 3.07 23.24
N ALA A 159 -15.15 3.86 23.34
CA ALA A 159 -15.50 4.57 24.57
C ALA A 159 -15.91 3.62 25.71
N ALA A 160 -16.68 2.58 25.41
CA ALA A 160 -17.17 1.62 26.41
C ALA A 160 -16.07 0.71 26.97
N THR A 161 -15.14 0.28 26.12
CA THR A 161 -14.10 -0.70 26.49
C THR A 161 -12.76 -0.05 26.83
N ARG A 162 -12.53 1.20 26.40
CA ARG A 162 -11.21 1.86 26.36
C ARG A 162 -10.17 1.07 25.53
N GLN A 163 -10.63 0.25 24.60
CA GLN A 163 -9.81 -0.48 23.63
C GLN A 163 -9.86 0.22 22.25
N THR A 164 -9.01 -0.21 21.34
CA THR A 164 -8.94 0.28 19.96
C THR A 164 -9.97 -0.44 19.10
N ALA A 165 -10.80 0.32 18.40
CA ALA A 165 -11.60 -0.13 17.26
C ALA A 165 -11.75 1.07 16.33
N GLU A 166 -11.15 1.00 15.14
CA GLU A 166 -11.05 2.12 14.20
C GLU A 166 -11.31 1.63 12.78
N ILE A 167 -11.92 2.48 11.94
CA ILE A 167 -11.94 2.23 10.50
C ILE A 167 -10.52 2.45 9.98
N SER A 168 -9.87 1.38 9.56
CA SER A 168 -8.45 1.34 9.21
C SER A 168 -8.20 1.39 7.71
N ASN A 169 -9.17 0.96 6.89
CA ASN A 169 -9.10 1.08 5.43
C ASN A 169 -10.44 1.47 4.79
N PHE A 170 -10.36 2.38 3.84
CA PHE A 170 -11.42 2.77 2.92
C PHE A 170 -11.12 2.15 1.55
N LEU A 171 -11.62 0.93 1.29
CA LEU A 171 -11.23 0.15 0.10
C LEU A 171 -12.00 0.57 -1.17
N SER A 172 -13.31 0.70 -1.05
CA SER A 172 -14.21 1.17 -2.12
C SER A 172 -15.51 1.66 -1.51
N PRO A 173 -16.40 2.37 -2.24
CA PRO A 173 -17.69 2.77 -1.69
C PRO A 173 -18.45 1.59 -1.06
N GLY A 174 -18.79 1.70 0.23
CA GLY A 174 -19.48 0.66 0.99
C GLY A 174 -18.62 -0.54 1.43
N ILE A 175 -17.30 -0.52 1.22
CA ILE A 175 -16.37 -1.55 1.72
C ILE A 175 -15.32 -0.90 2.62
N ARG A 176 -15.32 -1.29 3.88
CA ARG A 176 -14.41 -0.80 4.91
C ARG A 176 -13.70 -1.95 5.59
N VAL A 177 -12.56 -1.65 6.21
CA VAL A 177 -11.92 -2.54 7.17
C VAL A 177 -11.91 -1.84 8.51
N ILE A 178 -12.33 -2.56 9.55
CA ILE A 178 -12.16 -2.16 10.94
C ILE A 178 -10.96 -2.90 11.50
N SER A 179 -10.20 -2.25 12.37
CA SER A 179 -9.05 -2.88 13.03
C SER A 179 -8.94 -2.40 14.47
N GLY A 180 -8.36 -3.24 15.31
CA GLY A 180 -8.21 -2.94 16.73
C GLY A 180 -8.02 -4.18 17.58
N ASP A 181 -8.22 -4.02 18.87
CA ASP A 181 -8.21 -5.12 19.83
C ASP A 181 -9.27 -6.17 19.46
N GLU A 182 -8.97 -7.45 19.63
CA GLU A 182 -9.85 -8.56 19.20
C GLU A 182 -11.27 -8.44 19.78
N GLU A 183 -11.36 -8.18 21.09
CA GLU A 183 -12.64 -8.02 21.80
C GLU A 183 -13.43 -6.82 21.29
N ALA A 184 -12.75 -5.69 21.04
CA ALA A 184 -13.39 -4.48 20.56
C ALA A 184 -13.91 -4.66 19.13
N VAL A 185 -13.13 -5.26 18.23
CA VAL A 185 -13.57 -5.54 16.86
C VAL A 185 -14.76 -6.51 16.86
N GLU A 186 -14.76 -7.51 17.74
CA GLU A 186 -15.88 -8.45 17.89
C GLU A 186 -17.16 -7.76 18.39
N MET A 187 -17.05 -6.80 19.32
CA MET A 187 -18.19 -6.00 19.75
C MET A 187 -18.73 -5.10 18.62
N VAL A 188 -17.84 -4.50 17.82
CA VAL A 188 -18.27 -3.73 16.64
C VAL A 188 -18.98 -4.64 15.65
N ARG A 189 -18.44 -5.83 15.36
CA ARG A 189 -19.07 -6.85 14.51
C ARG A 189 -20.51 -7.10 14.94
N PHE A 190 -20.73 -7.42 16.21
CA PHE A 190 -22.06 -7.72 16.74
C PHE A 190 -23.05 -6.55 16.55
N ARG A 191 -22.60 -5.30 16.70
CA ARG A 191 -23.45 -4.11 16.52
C ARG A 191 -23.87 -3.87 15.06
N ILE A 192 -23.00 -4.22 14.11
CA ILE A 192 -23.21 -3.89 12.69
C ILE A 192 -23.66 -5.08 11.84
N GLU A 193 -23.54 -6.32 12.34
CA GLU A 193 -23.75 -7.55 11.55
C GLU A 193 -25.16 -7.61 10.92
N SER A 194 -26.20 -7.19 11.65
CA SER A 194 -27.57 -7.16 11.12
C SER A 194 -27.81 -6.11 10.02
N LYS A 195 -26.92 -5.11 9.91
CA LYS A 195 -26.98 -4.04 8.90
C LYS A 195 -26.03 -4.29 7.73
N ALA A 196 -25.04 -5.17 7.91
CA ALA A 196 -24.04 -5.47 6.91
C ALA A 196 -24.57 -6.47 5.88
N MET A 197 -24.13 -6.31 4.63
CA MET A 197 -24.31 -7.35 3.62
C MET A 197 -23.36 -8.53 3.87
N LYS A 198 -22.13 -8.24 4.32
CA LYS A 198 -21.13 -9.25 4.64
C LYS A 198 -20.12 -8.69 5.64
N VAL A 199 -19.70 -9.53 6.58
CA VAL A 199 -18.54 -9.29 7.45
C VAL A 199 -17.57 -10.46 7.35
N GLN A 200 -16.27 -10.20 7.34
CA GLN A 200 -15.25 -11.25 7.22
C GLN A 200 -13.95 -10.86 7.91
N TYR A 201 -13.47 -11.70 8.81
CA TYR A 201 -12.15 -11.55 9.41
C TYR A 201 -11.04 -11.70 8.36
N LEU A 202 -10.03 -10.83 8.43
CA LEU A 202 -8.85 -10.92 7.58
C LEU A 202 -7.80 -11.82 8.24
N ALA A 203 -7.14 -12.65 7.45
CA ALA A 203 -6.04 -13.50 7.91
C ALA A 203 -4.75 -12.68 8.06
N VAL A 204 -4.67 -11.91 9.14
CA VAL A 204 -3.55 -11.02 9.47
C VAL A 204 -3.11 -11.23 10.91
N SER A 205 -1.87 -10.88 11.22
CA SER A 205 -1.27 -11.09 12.53
C SER A 205 -1.57 -9.98 13.55
N GLY A 206 -2.18 -8.86 13.15
CA GLY A 206 -2.43 -7.73 14.03
C GLY A 206 -3.38 -6.68 13.47
N ALA A 207 -3.62 -5.64 14.28
CA ALA A 207 -4.51 -4.51 13.97
C ALA A 207 -3.80 -3.41 13.17
N PHE A 208 -3.52 -3.68 11.89
CA PHE A 208 -2.78 -2.73 11.05
C PHE A 208 -3.56 -1.43 10.80
N HIS A 209 -2.82 -0.35 10.53
CA HIS A 209 -3.36 0.99 10.30
C HIS A 209 -4.18 1.56 11.48
N THR A 210 -3.84 1.15 12.71
CA THR A 210 -4.40 1.71 13.95
C THR A 210 -3.28 2.24 14.83
N ARG A 211 -3.66 2.95 15.91
CA ARG A 211 -2.72 3.39 16.95
C ARG A 211 -1.91 2.26 17.60
N LEU A 212 -2.39 1.00 17.54
CA LEU A 212 -1.66 -0.16 18.08
C LEU A 212 -0.33 -0.42 17.33
N MET A 213 -0.18 0.16 16.13
CA MET A 213 1.05 0.08 15.35
C MET A 213 2.06 1.20 15.66
N GLN A 214 1.82 2.07 16.65
CA GLN A 214 2.70 3.20 16.98
C GLN A 214 4.18 2.82 17.16
N PRO A 215 4.55 1.69 17.83
CA PRO A 215 5.95 1.28 17.92
C PRO A 215 6.62 1.07 16.54
N ALA A 216 5.85 0.58 15.56
CA ALA A 216 6.35 0.39 14.19
C ALA A 216 6.52 1.70 13.43
N VAL A 217 5.68 2.71 13.72
CA VAL A 217 5.78 4.04 13.11
C VAL A 217 7.09 4.72 13.47
N ASP A 218 7.51 4.64 14.72
CA ASP A 218 8.72 5.34 15.18
C ASP A 218 10.00 4.74 14.57
N ALA A 219 10.07 3.41 14.50
CA ALA A 219 11.16 2.71 13.81
C ALA A 219 11.17 3.01 12.30
N LEU A 220 10.00 3.05 11.67
CA LEU A 220 9.87 3.38 10.24
C LEU A 220 10.31 4.82 9.96
N ARG A 221 9.96 5.79 10.83
CA ARG A 221 10.39 7.18 10.69
C ARG A 221 11.90 7.30 10.70
N SER A 222 12.56 6.65 11.67
CA SER A 222 14.03 6.63 11.75
C SER A 222 14.67 5.97 10.51
N ALA A 223 14.04 4.95 9.93
CA ALA A 223 14.55 4.34 8.71
C ALA A 223 14.44 5.28 7.50
N LEU A 224 13.33 6.03 7.39
CA LEU A 224 13.08 6.97 6.30
C LEU A 224 14.04 8.17 6.31
N ASP A 225 14.55 8.58 7.48
CA ASP A 225 15.56 9.65 7.60
C ASP A 225 16.88 9.32 6.88
N HIS A 226 17.10 8.05 6.51
CA HIS A 226 18.29 7.58 5.82
C HIS A 226 18.05 7.26 4.33
N ILE A 227 16.88 7.61 3.78
CA ILE A 227 16.51 7.29 2.41
C ILE A 227 16.40 8.57 1.59
N ASP A 228 17.03 8.58 0.42
CA ASP A 228 16.89 9.66 -0.55
C ASP A 228 15.54 9.53 -1.29
N ILE A 229 14.53 10.22 -0.76
CA ILE A 229 13.19 10.26 -1.34
C ILE A 229 13.10 11.47 -2.29
N ARG A 230 12.81 11.19 -3.56
CA ARG A 230 12.67 12.17 -4.63
C ARG A 230 11.22 12.33 -5.03
N MET A 231 10.92 13.41 -5.74
CA MET A 231 9.61 13.56 -6.37
C MET A 231 9.43 12.49 -7.46
N PRO A 232 8.30 11.77 -7.46
CA PRO A 232 8.03 10.80 -8.51
C PRO A 232 7.82 11.50 -9.87
N HIS A 233 8.19 10.82 -10.97
CA HIS A 233 8.05 11.35 -12.33
C HIS A 233 6.65 11.15 -12.94
N ILE A 234 5.79 10.42 -12.23
CA ILE A 234 4.36 10.24 -12.50
C ILE A 234 3.56 10.58 -11.23
N ASN A 235 2.25 10.78 -11.33
CA ASN A 235 1.44 11.03 -10.14
C ASN A 235 1.36 9.77 -9.27
N VAL A 236 2.08 9.73 -8.15
CA VAL A 236 1.93 8.67 -7.14
C VAL A 236 0.96 9.14 -6.06
N TYR A 237 -0.13 8.41 -5.84
CA TYR A 237 -1.16 8.77 -4.86
C TYR A 237 -0.83 8.20 -3.47
N ALA A 238 -0.82 9.07 -2.46
CA ALA A 238 -0.55 8.69 -1.08
C ALA A 238 -1.81 8.12 -0.39
N ASN A 239 -1.67 6.98 0.31
CA ASN A 239 -2.76 6.34 1.06
C ASN A 239 -3.34 7.26 2.15
N THR A 240 -2.50 8.08 2.79
CA THR A 240 -2.91 8.95 3.91
C THR A 240 -3.65 10.21 3.47
N LEU A 241 -3.38 10.71 2.26
CA LEU A 241 -3.93 11.97 1.77
C LEU A 241 -5.01 11.79 0.70
N GLY A 242 -5.08 10.64 0.04
CA GLY A 242 -5.99 10.40 -1.08
C GLY A 242 -5.72 11.28 -2.31
N ARG A 243 -4.52 11.85 -2.41
CA ARG A 243 -4.08 12.74 -3.50
C ARG A 243 -2.61 12.47 -3.87
N PRO A 244 -2.14 12.96 -5.03
CA PRO A 244 -0.74 12.80 -5.42
C PRO A 244 0.24 13.38 -4.40
N TYR A 245 1.44 12.80 -4.31
CA TYR A 245 2.57 13.47 -3.68
C TYR A 245 2.89 14.75 -4.46
N GLU A 246 2.98 15.85 -3.74
CA GLU A 246 3.32 17.17 -4.28
C GLU A 246 4.57 17.68 -3.56
N VAL A 247 5.35 18.53 -4.23
CA VAL A 247 6.36 19.31 -3.52
C VAL A 247 5.58 20.21 -2.57
N LEU A 248 5.78 20.04 -1.25
CA LEU A 248 5.42 21.08 -0.30
C LEU A 248 6.20 22.30 -0.72
N THR A 249 5.56 23.18 -1.48
CA THR A 249 6.12 24.49 -1.79
C THR A 249 6.11 25.19 -0.45
N VAL A 250 7.26 25.20 0.22
CA VAL A 250 7.48 26.11 1.33
C VAL A 250 7.37 27.48 0.70
N HIS A 251 6.17 28.07 0.75
CA HIS A 251 6.03 29.49 0.55
C HIS A 251 6.80 30.13 1.69
N THR A 252 8.07 30.43 1.43
CA THR A 252 8.86 31.38 2.16
C THR A 252 8.18 32.73 1.95
N MET A 253 7.26 33.08 2.83
CA MET A 253 6.86 34.45 3.09
C MET A 253 6.54 34.55 4.59
N GLN A 254 7.50 35.15 5.30
CA GLN A 254 7.41 35.92 6.54
C GLN A 254 6.36 35.52 7.58
#